data_AF-A0A7C9M1U1-F1
#
_entry.id   AF-A0A7C9M1U1-F1
#
_cell.length_a   1.000
_cell.length_b   1.000
_cell.length_c   1.000
_cell.angle_alpha   90.00
_cell.angle_beta   90.00
_cell.angle_gamma   90.00
#
_symmetry.space_group_name_H-M   'P 1'
#
loop_
_entity.id
_entity.type
_entity.pdbx_description
1 polymer ?
#
loop_
_entity_poly.entity_id
_entity_poly.type
_entity_poly.pdbx_seq_one_letter_code
_entity_poly.pdbx_strand_id
1 'polypeptide(L)'
;MARDLGAEGARLAEQGVRGLGLPPTFEESFYRHGNLPEQLRRLFAPLRPARIDEDALEGLATQAQVLIRTTYLMDDAVQQFYRALARADLGPTLVVRRPGEQVAETAQVQPPGTAALHAVKRLWAQDWGFEAVLARLDDTGSVALEARPTLLLPGELA
;
A
#
# COMPACT_ATOMS: atom_id res chain seq x y z
N MET A 1 16.64 9.62 -4.86
CA MET A 1 16.11 8.55 -3.99
C MET A 1 15.42 9.08 -2.73
N ALA A 2 15.98 10.03 -1.94
CA ALA A 2 15.32 10.51 -0.72
C ALA A 2 14.03 11.34 -0.94
N ARG A 3 13.85 11.97 -2.11
CA ARG A 3 12.68 12.83 -2.39
C ARG A 3 11.37 12.06 -2.57
N ASP A 4 11.45 10.79 -2.99
CA ASP A 4 10.26 10.02 -3.39
C ASP A 4 9.52 9.41 -2.19
N LEU A 5 10.10 9.47 -0.98
CA LEU A 5 9.54 8.92 0.26
C LEU A 5 8.85 9.98 1.13
N GLY A 6 8.80 11.23 0.66
CA GLY A 6 8.22 12.37 1.38
C GLY A 6 9.05 12.87 2.56
N ALA A 7 8.52 13.87 3.26
CA ALA A 7 9.22 14.57 4.35
C ALA A 7 9.54 13.67 5.55
N GLU A 8 8.68 12.69 5.85
CA GLU A 8 8.95 11.75 6.95
C GLU A 8 10.09 10.79 6.61
N GLY A 9 10.12 10.23 5.39
CA GLY A 9 11.22 9.36 4.97
C GLY A 9 12.57 10.07 5.04
N ALA A 10 12.63 11.34 4.64
CA ALA A 10 13.82 12.17 4.78
C ALA A 10 14.21 12.37 6.25
N ARG A 11 13.25 12.72 7.11
CA ARG A 11 13.47 12.93 8.55
C ARG A 11 14.01 11.67 9.24
N LEU A 12 13.43 10.50 8.95
CA LEU A 12 13.88 9.22 9.50
C LEU A 12 15.30 8.89 9.07
N ALA A 13 15.65 9.16 7.80
CA ALA A 13 17.01 8.97 7.30
C ALA A 13 18.02 9.91 7.98
N GLU A 14 17.67 11.19 8.19
CA GLU A 14 18.49 12.15 8.94
C GLU A 14 18.72 11.73 10.39
N GLN A 15 17.73 11.06 11.00
CA GLN A 15 17.81 10.50 12.34
C GLN A 15 18.56 9.15 12.40
N GLY A 16 19.03 8.63 11.27
CA GLY A 16 19.71 7.34 11.20
C GLY A 16 18.82 6.14 11.48
N VAL A 17 17.49 6.30 11.37
CA VAL A 17 16.53 5.19 11.55
C VAL A 17 16.70 4.22 10.39
N ARG A 18 17.00 2.96 10.71
CA ARG A 18 17.04 1.88 9.72
C ARG A 18 15.64 1.62 9.18
N GLY A 19 15.53 1.47 7.86
CA GLY A 19 14.26 1.25 7.19
C GLY A 19 14.44 0.99 5.70
N LEU A 20 13.38 0.49 5.08
CA LEU A 20 13.24 0.36 3.63
C LEU A 20 12.04 1.20 3.18
N GLY A 21 12.28 2.12 2.24
CA GLY A 21 11.21 2.87 1.59
C GLY A 21 10.87 2.28 0.23
N LEU A 22 9.59 2.03 -0.03
CA LEU A 22 9.07 1.77 -1.36
C LEU A 22 8.58 3.09 -1.96
N PRO A 23 9.11 3.52 -3.11
CA PRO A 23 8.65 4.75 -3.75
C PRO A 23 7.23 4.58 -4.32
N PRO A 24 6.48 5.67 -4.54
CA PRO A 24 5.19 5.66 -5.22
C PRO A 24 5.22 4.89 -6.54
N THR A 25 6.31 5.00 -7.30
CA THR A 25 6.47 4.34 -8.60
C THR A 25 6.47 2.81 -8.51
N PHE A 26 6.84 2.23 -7.36
CA PHE A 26 6.76 0.79 -7.13
C PHE A 26 5.31 0.33 -6.99
N GLU A 27 4.52 1.06 -6.19
CA GLU A 27 3.08 0.83 -6.07
C GLU A 27 2.35 1.10 -7.40
N GLU A 28 2.66 2.21 -8.07
CA GLU A 28 2.09 2.54 -9.38
C GLU A 28 2.33 1.42 -10.41
N SER A 29 3.54 0.86 -10.41
CA SER A 29 3.88 -0.28 -11.26
C SER A 29 3.01 -1.49 -10.93
N PHE A 30 2.76 -1.80 -9.64
CA PHE A 30 1.84 -2.85 -9.25
C PHE A 30 0.42 -2.62 -9.81
N TYR A 31 -0.13 -1.42 -9.68
CA TYR A 31 -1.45 -1.09 -10.24
C TYR A 31 -1.49 -1.27 -11.76
N ARG A 32 -0.50 -0.73 -12.48
CA ARG A 32 -0.47 -0.76 -13.95
C ARG A 32 -0.32 -2.18 -14.49
N HIS A 33 0.61 -2.98 -13.96
CA HIS A 33 0.83 -4.35 -14.43
C HIS A 33 -0.37 -5.26 -14.13
N GLY A 34 -1.06 -5.03 -13.01
CA GLY A 34 -2.29 -5.75 -12.67
C GLY A 34 -3.53 -5.32 -13.46
N ASN A 35 -3.42 -4.33 -14.37
CA ASN A 35 -4.58 -3.65 -14.98
C ASN A 35 -5.62 -3.20 -13.94
N LEU A 36 -5.16 -2.86 -12.73
CA LEU A 36 -6.03 -2.54 -11.61
C LEU A 36 -6.88 -1.28 -11.85
N PRO A 37 -6.36 -0.19 -12.47
CA PRO A 37 -7.17 1.00 -12.73
C PRO A 37 -8.46 0.70 -13.49
N GLU A 38 -8.39 -0.12 -14.53
CA GLU A 38 -9.57 -0.49 -15.32
C GLU A 38 -10.50 -1.44 -14.56
N GLN A 39 -9.96 -2.40 -13.81
CA GLN A 39 -10.77 -3.31 -12.99
C GLN A 39 -11.52 -2.56 -11.88
N LEU A 40 -10.84 -1.65 -11.20
CA LEU A 40 -11.41 -0.81 -10.15
C LEU A 40 -12.45 0.17 -10.72
N ARG A 41 -12.16 0.79 -11.88
CA ARG A 41 -13.14 1.63 -12.58
C ARG A 41 -14.43 0.86 -12.90
N ARG A 42 -14.32 -0.39 -13.36
CA ARG A 42 -15.49 -1.24 -13.62
C ARG A 42 -16.21 -1.64 -12.35
N LEU A 43 -15.47 -1.98 -11.30
CA LEU A 43 -16.02 -2.36 -10.00
C LEU A 43 -16.88 -1.23 -9.41
N PHE A 44 -16.39 0.00 -9.45
CA PHE A 44 -17.08 1.16 -8.90
C PHE A 44 -18.03 1.87 -9.88
N ALA A 45 -18.15 1.41 -11.13
CA ALA A 45 -19.04 1.99 -12.14
C ALA A 45 -20.53 2.12 -11.72
N PRO A 46 -21.10 1.23 -10.87
CA PRO A 46 -22.47 1.40 -10.39
C PRO A 46 -22.68 2.59 -9.45
N LEU A 47 -21.62 3.14 -8.84
CA LEU A 47 -21.75 4.24 -7.89
C LEU A 47 -22.14 5.54 -8.59
N ARG A 48 -22.98 6.32 -7.91
CA ARG A 48 -23.35 7.68 -8.32
C ARG A 48 -22.76 8.67 -7.31
N PRO A 49 -21.70 9.42 -7.64
CA PRO A 49 -21.05 10.31 -6.68
C PRO A 49 -22.00 11.36 -6.06
N ALA A 50 -23.01 11.82 -6.82
CA ALA A 50 -23.99 12.77 -6.32
C ALA A 50 -24.98 12.21 -5.27
N ARG A 51 -25.03 10.88 -5.11
CA ARG A 51 -25.85 10.18 -4.10
C ARG A 51 -25.26 8.80 -3.85
N ILE A 52 -24.34 8.75 -2.88
CA ILE A 52 -23.67 7.52 -2.48
C ILE A 52 -24.67 6.65 -1.69
N ASP A 53 -24.78 5.40 -2.10
CA ASP A 53 -25.41 4.33 -1.32
C ASP A 53 -24.31 3.66 -0.50
N GLU A 54 -24.32 3.89 0.82
CA GLU A 54 -23.25 3.44 1.73
C GLU A 54 -23.15 1.91 1.79
N ASP A 55 -24.29 1.20 1.80
CA ASP A 55 -24.33 -0.27 1.79
C ASP A 55 -23.69 -0.82 0.50
N ALA A 56 -24.01 -0.19 -0.65
CA ALA A 56 -23.39 -0.55 -1.91
C ALA A 56 -21.89 -0.24 -1.93
N LEU A 57 -21.49 0.91 -1.38
CA LEU A 57 -20.08 1.31 -1.29
C LEU A 57 -19.27 0.34 -0.43
N GLU A 58 -19.79 -0.08 0.73
CA GLU A 58 -19.11 -1.03 1.63
C GLU A 58 -18.85 -2.38 0.93
N GLY A 59 -19.84 -2.89 0.21
CA GLY A 59 -19.72 -4.12 -0.57
C GLY A 59 -18.68 -4.02 -1.69
N LEU A 60 -18.60 -2.87 -2.37
CA LEU A 60 -17.63 -2.63 -3.45
C LEU A 60 -16.21 -2.39 -2.90
N ALA A 61 -16.08 -1.64 -1.81
CA ALA A 61 -14.82 -1.45 -1.08
C ALA A 61 -14.23 -2.79 -0.66
N THR A 62 -15.04 -3.68 -0.06
CA THR A 62 -14.60 -5.03 0.31
C THR A 62 -14.08 -5.83 -0.89
N GLN A 63 -14.78 -5.77 -2.03
CA GLN A 63 -14.33 -6.40 -3.28
C GLN A 63 -13.03 -5.79 -3.80
N ALA A 64 -12.86 -4.48 -3.72
CA ALA A 64 -11.63 -3.80 -4.11
C ALA A 64 -10.45 -4.25 -3.24
N GLN A 65 -10.63 -4.34 -1.91
CA GLN A 65 -9.60 -4.86 -1.01
C GLN A 65 -9.21 -6.30 -1.35
N VAL A 66 -10.17 -7.16 -1.71
CA VAL A 66 -9.88 -8.52 -2.18
C VAL A 66 -9.06 -8.47 -3.46
N LEU A 67 -9.47 -7.66 -4.45
CA LEU A 67 -8.78 -7.50 -5.73
C LEU A 67 -7.31 -7.07 -5.54
N ILE A 68 -7.04 -6.09 -4.68
CA ILE A 68 -5.67 -5.67 -4.38
C ILE A 68 -4.86 -6.80 -3.74
N ARG A 69 -5.43 -7.51 -2.76
CA ARG A 69 -4.74 -8.60 -2.06
C ARG A 69 -4.47 -9.81 -2.95
N THR A 70 -5.28 -10.07 -3.97
CA THR A 70 -5.13 -11.24 -4.86
C THR A 70 -4.37 -10.94 -6.15
N THR A 71 -4.19 -9.67 -6.52
CA THR A 71 -3.40 -9.28 -7.71
C THR A 71 -1.92 -9.62 -7.52
N TYR A 72 -1.31 -10.28 -8.49
CA TYR A 72 0.09 -10.67 -8.43
C TYR A 72 1.03 -9.50 -8.76
N LEU A 73 2.18 -9.43 -8.09
CA LEU A 73 3.31 -8.63 -8.56
C LEU A 73 4.07 -9.43 -9.63
N MET A 74 4.70 -8.73 -10.57
CA MET A 74 5.64 -9.34 -11.51
C MET A 74 6.83 -9.94 -10.75
N ASP A 75 7.32 -11.09 -11.22
CA ASP A 75 8.43 -11.80 -10.58
C ASP A 75 9.66 -10.90 -10.37
N ASP A 76 10.01 -10.07 -11.33
CA ASP A 76 11.13 -9.12 -11.21
C ASP A 76 10.91 -8.11 -10.08
N ALA A 77 9.69 -7.61 -9.90
CA ALA A 77 9.37 -6.69 -8.81
C ALA A 77 9.43 -7.39 -7.44
N VAL A 78 9.00 -8.66 -7.39
CA VAL A 78 9.11 -9.50 -6.18
C VAL A 78 10.58 -9.74 -5.83
N GLN A 79 11.41 -10.09 -6.81
CA GLN A 79 12.84 -10.31 -6.59
C GLN A 79 13.57 -9.04 -6.16
N GLN A 80 13.24 -7.89 -6.76
CA GLN A 80 13.78 -6.59 -6.33
C GLN A 80 13.40 -6.27 -4.89
N PHE A 81 12.14 -6.49 -4.52
CA PHE A 81 11.66 -6.32 -3.16
C PHE A 81 12.41 -7.20 -2.17
N TYR A 82 12.56 -8.50 -2.45
CA TYR A 82 13.27 -9.43 -1.56
C TYR A 82 14.76 -9.07 -1.38
N ARG A 83 15.45 -8.67 -2.46
CA ARG A 83 16.84 -8.21 -2.37
C ARG A 83 16.96 -6.93 -1.54
N ALA A 84 16.04 -6.00 -1.71
CA ALA A 84 16.02 -4.75 -0.95
C ALA A 84 15.75 -5.02 0.54
N LEU A 85 14.78 -5.88 0.85
CA LEU A 85 14.46 -6.28 2.21
C LEU A 85 15.63 -6.98 2.89
N ALA A 86 16.28 -7.93 2.21
CA ALA A 86 17.44 -8.63 2.74
C ALA A 86 18.62 -7.67 3.02
N ARG A 87 18.84 -6.68 2.14
CA ARG A 87 19.89 -5.67 2.33
C ARG A 87 19.58 -4.69 3.47
N ALA A 88 18.31 -4.43 3.74
CA ALA A 88 17.89 -3.46 4.76
C ALA A 88 18.11 -3.97 6.19
N ASP A 89 18.20 -5.29 6.40
CA ASP A 89 18.51 -5.92 7.69
C ASP A 89 17.67 -5.35 8.86
N LEU A 90 16.35 -5.41 8.70
CA LEU A 90 15.38 -4.76 9.60
C LEU A 90 15.05 -5.58 10.86
N GLY A 91 15.74 -6.69 11.08
CA GLY A 91 15.44 -7.62 12.19
C GLY A 91 14.29 -8.59 11.87
N PRO A 92 13.82 -9.35 12.88
CA PRO A 92 12.86 -10.44 12.69
C PRO A 92 11.42 -9.97 12.50
N THR A 93 11.09 -8.76 12.93
CA THR A 93 9.75 -8.16 12.84
C THR A 93 9.83 -6.85 12.09
N LEU A 94 8.77 -6.54 11.36
CA LEU A 94 8.67 -5.29 10.61
C LEU A 94 7.27 -4.66 10.77
N VAL A 95 7.25 -3.34 10.68
CA VAL A 95 6.06 -2.49 10.60
C VAL A 95 6.02 -1.84 9.22
N VAL A 96 4.90 -2.00 8.51
CA VAL A 96 4.63 -1.39 7.21
C VAL A 96 3.57 -0.32 7.36
N ARG A 97 3.87 0.92 6.95
CA ARG A 97 2.89 2.01 7.02
C ARG A 97 3.12 3.07 5.96
N ARG A 98 2.12 3.94 5.80
CA ARG A 98 2.21 5.13 4.97
C ARG A 98 2.91 6.26 5.76
N PRO A 99 3.67 7.14 5.08
CA PRO A 99 4.20 8.32 5.75
C PRO A 99 3.11 9.19 6.35
N GLY A 100 3.27 9.61 7.59
CA GLY A 100 2.34 10.45 8.34
C GLY A 100 1.13 9.72 8.93
N GLU A 101 0.98 8.42 8.68
CA GLU A 101 -0.16 7.63 9.16
C GLU A 101 0.20 6.70 10.31
N GLN A 102 -0.77 6.51 11.21
CA GLN A 102 -0.64 5.62 12.36
C GLN A 102 -1.03 4.17 12.03
N VAL A 103 -1.92 3.98 11.05
CA VAL A 103 -2.35 2.64 10.64
C VAL A 103 -1.17 1.92 10.02
N ALA A 104 -0.91 0.71 10.51
CA ALA A 104 0.23 -0.08 10.10
C ALA A 104 -0.12 -1.56 10.04
N GLU A 105 0.60 -2.26 9.17
CA GLU A 105 0.61 -3.71 9.07
C GLU A 105 1.90 -4.26 9.66
N THR A 106 1.85 -5.46 10.24
CA THR A 106 3.04 -6.13 10.77
C THR A 106 3.34 -7.42 10.02
N ALA A 107 4.61 -7.80 10.01
CA ALA A 107 5.05 -9.08 9.48
C ALA A 107 6.33 -9.57 10.15
N GLN A 108 6.51 -10.88 10.11
CA GLN A 108 7.80 -11.51 10.40
C GLN A 108 8.67 -11.45 9.14
N VAL A 109 9.94 -11.10 9.30
CA VAL A 109 10.95 -11.13 8.23
C VAL A 109 11.57 -12.52 8.21
N GLN A 110 10.99 -13.42 7.42
CA GLN A 110 11.56 -14.74 7.14
C GLN A 110 11.83 -14.86 5.64
N PRO A 111 13.00 -15.38 5.22
CA PRO A 111 13.27 -15.63 3.80
C PRO A 111 12.17 -16.50 3.17
N PRO A 112 11.69 -16.16 1.96
CA PRO A 112 12.23 -15.15 1.05
C PRO A 112 11.71 -13.71 1.29
N GLY A 113 10.85 -13.47 2.28
CA GLY A 113 10.23 -12.16 2.55
C GLY A 113 8.75 -12.08 2.21
N THR A 114 8.11 -13.22 1.91
CA THR A 114 6.70 -13.29 1.49
C THR A 114 5.74 -12.62 2.49
N ALA A 115 5.96 -12.82 3.79
CA ALA A 115 5.13 -12.20 4.82
C ALA A 115 5.22 -10.66 4.79
N ALA A 116 6.41 -10.10 4.53
CA ALA A 116 6.60 -8.67 4.35
C ALA A 116 5.85 -8.15 3.13
N LEU A 117 5.92 -8.86 2.00
CA LEU A 117 5.19 -8.50 0.79
C LEU A 117 3.67 -8.55 1.00
N HIS A 118 3.17 -9.55 1.73
CA HIS A 118 1.77 -9.64 2.10
C HIS A 118 1.35 -8.47 3.00
N ALA A 119 2.17 -8.04 3.95
CA ALA A 119 1.89 -6.86 4.76
C ALA A 119 1.80 -5.58 3.91
N VAL A 120 2.69 -5.40 2.94
CA VAL A 120 2.61 -4.30 1.97
C VAL A 120 1.29 -4.32 1.20
N LYS A 121 0.88 -5.47 0.67
CA LYS A 121 -0.40 -5.59 -0.05
C LYS A 121 -1.62 -5.37 0.84
N ARG A 122 -1.57 -5.79 2.10
CA ARG A 122 -2.65 -5.50 3.07
C ARG A 122 -2.74 -4.01 3.34
N LEU A 123 -1.61 -3.32 3.53
CA LEU A 123 -1.57 -1.87 3.67
C LEU A 123 -2.18 -1.17 2.44
N TRP A 124 -1.77 -1.55 1.23
CA TRP A 124 -2.33 -0.96 -0.01
C TRP A 124 -3.83 -1.25 -0.18
N ALA A 125 -4.31 -2.39 0.32
CA ALA A 125 -5.74 -2.68 0.34
C ALA A 125 -6.51 -1.77 1.30
N GLN A 126 -5.89 -1.27 2.38
CA GLN A 126 -6.58 -0.35 3.30
C GLN A 126 -6.98 0.98 2.62
N ASP A 127 -6.25 1.43 1.60
CA ASP A 127 -6.64 2.62 0.80
C ASP A 127 -7.94 2.42 -0.01
N TRP A 128 -8.43 1.17 -0.06
CA TRP A 128 -9.71 0.77 -0.66
C TRP A 128 -10.76 0.36 0.37
N GLY A 129 -10.51 0.61 1.66
CA GLY A 129 -11.55 0.52 2.69
C GLY A 129 -12.64 1.55 2.50
N PHE A 130 -13.81 1.30 3.09
CA PHE A 130 -15.00 2.15 2.98
C PHE A 130 -14.67 3.63 3.25
N GLU A 131 -14.10 3.93 4.42
CA GLU A 131 -13.73 5.30 4.83
C GLU A 131 -12.76 5.97 3.84
N ALA A 132 -11.76 5.24 3.37
CA ALA A 132 -10.76 5.76 2.45
C ALA A 132 -11.32 6.02 1.04
N VAL A 133 -12.31 5.23 0.60
CA VAL A 133 -12.99 5.44 -0.68
C VAL A 133 -14.00 6.57 -0.57
N LEU A 134 -14.76 6.62 0.54
CA LEU A 134 -15.73 7.67 0.82
C LEU A 134 -15.05 9.04 0.87
N ALA A 135 -13.95 9.17 1.62
CA ALA A 135 -13.18 10.40 1.69
C ALA A 135 -12.72 10.88 0.30
N ARG A 136 -12.26 9.97 -0.57
CA ARG A 136 -11.85 10.34 -1.95
C ARG A 136 -13.03 10.79 -2.80
N LEU A 137 -14.18 10.14 -2.66
CA LEU A 137 -15.42 10.55 -3.34
C LEU A 137 -15.87 11.93 -2.88
N ASP A 138 -15.80 12.22 -1.58
CA ASP A 138 -16.18 13.52 -1.02
C ASP A 138 -15.21 14.64 -1.44
N ASP A 139 -13.91 14.37 -1.39
CA ASP A 139 -12.87 15.37 -1.68
C ASP A 139 -12.73 15.66 -3.18
N THR A 140 -12.90 14.64 -4.04
CA THR A 140 -12.53 14.73 -5.47
C THR A 140 -13.63 14.30 -6.43
N GLY A 141 -14.72 13.68 -5.94
CA GLY A 141 -15.75 13.07 -6.79
C GLY A 141 -15.28 11.82 -7.54
N SER A 142 -14.12 11.25 -7.18
CA SER A 142 -13.46 10.17 -7.91
C SER A 142 -12.94 9.07 -6.96
N VAL A 143 -12.97 7.83 -7.45
CA VAL A 143 -12.33 6.67 -6.80
C VAL A 143 -10.93 6.38 -7.35
N ALA A 144 -10.38 7.28 -8.17
CA ALA A 144 -9.00 7.17 -8.61
C ALA A 144 -8.07 7.22 -7.38
N LEU A 145 -7.02 6.42 -7.38
CA LEU A 145 -6.00 6.43 -6.34
C LEU A 145 -4.67 6.84 -6.95
N GLU A 146 -4.01 7.78 -6.30
CA GLU A 146 -2.61 8.10 -6.58
C GLU A 146 -1.73 7.19 -5.74
N ALA A 147 -0.72 6.59 -6.37
CA ALA A 147 0.26 5.76 -5.68
C ALA A 147 1.03 6.59 -4.65
N ARG A 148 1.32 6.00 -3.49
CA ARG A 148 1.91 6.72 -2.34
C ARG A 148 3.17 5.99 -1.87
N PRO A 149 4.12 6.68 -1.21
CA PRO A 149 5.25 5.99 -0.61
C PRO A 149 4.79 5.01 0.47
N THR A 150 5.59 3.96 0.70
CA THR A 150 5.41 3.00 1.81
C THR A 150 6.71 2.89 2.59
N LEU A 151 6.63 2.89 3.92
CA LEU A 151 7.77 2.70 4.82
C LEU A 151 7.69 1.30 5.44
N LEU A 152 8.81 0.60 5.43
CA LEU A 152 9.04 -0.64 6.17
C LEU A 152 10.11 -0.34 7.22
N LEU A 153 9.75 -0.46 8.49
CA LEU A 153 10.60 -0.16 9.64
C LEU A 153 10.76 -1.41 10.50
N PRO A 154 11.85 -1.53 11.28
CA PRO A 154 11.96 -2.58 12.30
C PRO A 154 10.76 -2.53 13.24
N GLY A 155 10.18 -3.69 13.53
CA GLY A 155 9.16 -3.80 14.57
C GLY A 155 9.80 -3.81 15.95
N GLU A 156 9.15 -3.21 16.93
CA GLU A 156 9.51 -3.46 18.32
C GLU A 156 9.14 -4.91 18.66
N LEU A 157 10.04 -5.61 19.36
CA LEU A 157 9.68 -6.86 20.03
C LEU A 157 8.70 -6.48 21.14
N ALA A 158 7.45 -6.93 21.01
CA ALA A 158 6.50 -6.92 22.11
C ALA A 158 7.01 -7.76 23.28
#